data_AF-A0A0C9QTU8-F1
#
_entry.id   AF-A0A0C9QTU8-F1
#
_cell.length_a   1.000
_cell.length_b   1.000
_cell.length_c   1.000
_cell.angle_alpha   90.00
_cell.angle_beta   90.00
_cell.angle_gamma   90.00
#
_symmetry.space_group_name_H-M   'P 1'
#
loop_
_entity.id
_entity.type
_entity.pdbx_description
1 polymer ?
#
loop_
_entity_poly.entity_id
_entity_poly.type
_entity_poly.pdbx_seq_one_letter_code
_entity_poly.pdbx_strand_id
1 'polypeptide(L)'
;IPEKLERPDDPLEKAIEFLKPLQQLAKDRIETHLLAFEIYCRKNKILLMLQSIRRAMAIDATHSSVHACIARLAQALPKLTADQELNESIKIVIDKATKELIGTKSVQQLNEEFVAQKDASIMHLYEGARIMYELEPSKRDTAINLITSYDLNKVKLEEATKIYEALRDGVFGDCDAELSLYRAKCQQRFKYARLFKDIVDAPNAVSTEDNHVDEKTKPNAISADVKTADL
;
A
#
# COMPACT_ATOMS: atom_id res chain seq x y z
N ILE A 1 5.02 27.45 7.65
CA ILE A 1 4.01 27.02 6.64
C ILE A 1 3.96 25.49 6.49
N PRO A 2 5.08 24.73 6.44
CA PRO A 2 5.06 23.26 6.40
C PRO A 2 4.33 22.60 7.58
N GLU A 3 4.55 23.09 8.80
CA GLU A 3 3.98 22.52 10.03
C GLU A 3 2.44 22.54 10.08
N LYS A 4 1.79 23.52 9.44
CA LYS A 4 0.31 23.63 9.39
C LYS A 4 -0.33 22.62 8.43
N LEU A 5 0.44 22.09 7.47
CA LEU A 5 -0.02 21.04 6.56
C LEU A 5 0.29 19.63 7.09
N GLU A 6 1.34 19.50 7.89
CA GLU A 6 1.73 18.25 8.53
C GLU A 6 0.74 17.81 9.64
N ARG A 7 0.09 18.78 10.31
CA ARG A 7 -0.88 18.53 11.39
C ARG A 7 -2.13 19.40 11.26
N PRO A 8 -3.01 19.14 10.27
CA PRO A 8 -4.28 19.84 10.16
C PRO A 8 -5.20 19.47 11.33
N ASP A 9 -6.05 20.41 11.76
CA ASP A 9 -6.98 20.20 12.88
C ASP A 9 -8.01 19.09 12.60
N ASP A 10 -8.47 18.97 11.34
CA ASP A 10 -9.32 17.88 10.87
C ASP A 10 -8.71 17.21 9.61
N PRO A 11 -7.85 16.19 9.80
CA PRO A 11 -7.17 15.53 8.68
C PRO A 11 -8.14 14.81 7.73
N LEU A 12 -9.26 14.30 8.25
CA LEU A 12 -10.24 13.58 7.42
C LEU A 12 -11.07 14.54 6.58
N GLU A 13 -11.42 15.71 7.10
CA GLU A 13 -12.09 16.73 6.29
C GLU A 13 -11.17 17.29 5.21
N LYS A 14 -9.88 17.49 5.52
CA LYS A 14 -8.88 17.83 4.50
C LYS A 14 -8.73 16.75 3.45
N ALA A 15 -8.73 15.47 3.81
CA ALA A 15 -8.74 14.39 2.83
C ALA A 15 -9.97 14.43 1.90
N ILE A 16 -11.15 14.82 2.42
CA ILE A 16 -12.36 14.99 1.61
C ILE A 16 -12.23 16.14 0.61
N GLU A 17 -11.58 17.25 0.98
CA GLU A 17 -11.31 18.36 0.05
C GLU A 17 -10.50 17.88 -1.18
N PHE A 18 -9.53 16.98 -0.99
CA PHE A 18 -8.78 16.35 -2.09
C PHE A 18 -9.57 15.25 -2.83
N LEU A 19 -10.44 14.53 -2.13
CA LEU A 19 -11.27 13.48 -2.73
C LEU A 19 -12.32 14.04 -3.70
N LYS A 20 -12.90 15.20 -3.40
CA LYS A 20 -13.99 15.81 -4.20
C LYS A 20 -13.61 16.00 -5.69
N PRO A 21 -12.46 16.62 -6.04
CA PRO A 21 -12.01 16.70 -7.43
C PRO A 21 -11.85 15.33 -8.10
N LEU A 22 -11.33 14.32 -7.39
CA LEU A 22 -11.19 12.97 -7.93
C LEU A 22 -12.56 12.35 -8.25
N GLN A 23 -13.54 12.51 -7.37
CA GLN A 23 -14.90 12.03 -7.61
C GLN A 23 -15.60 12.73 -8.78
N GLN A 24 -15.23 13.98 -9.08
CA GLN A 24 -15.78 14.74 -10.20
C GLN A 24 -15.10 14.41 -11.53
N LEU A 25 -13.77 14.31 -11.53
CA LEU A 25 -12.95 14.29 -12.73
C LEU A 25 -12.35 12.90 -13.05
N ALA A 26 -12.22 12.02 -12.06
CA ALA A 26 -11.61 10.70 -12.17
C ALA A 26 -12.53 9.59 -11.62
N LYS A 27 -13.84 9.71 -11.89
CA LYS A 27 -14.89 8.79 -11.41
C LYS A 27 -14.83 7.39 -12.02
N ASP A 28 -14.09 7.22 -13.11
CA ASP A 28 -13.83 5.99 -13.84
C ASP A 28 -12.60 5.24 -13.30
N ARG A 29 -11.84 5.83 -12.38
CA ARG A 29 -10.72 5.20 -11.69
C ARG A 29 -11.22 4.52 -10.42
N ILE A 30 -10.92 3.23 -10.27
CA ILE A 30 -11.38 2.45 -9.11
C ILE A 30 -10.79 2.97 -7.81
N GLU A 31 -9.54 3.43 -7.85
CA GLU A 31 -8.80 3.97 -6.71
C GLU A 31 -9.52 5.18 -6.10
N THR A 32 -10.20 6.01 -6.91
CA THR A 32 -11.02 7.12 -6.43
C THR A 32 -12.07 6.65 -5.43
N HIS A 33 -12.75 5.55 -5.72
CA HIS A 33 -13.83 5.03 -4.87
C HIS A 33 -13.29 4.19 -3.71
N LEU A 34 -12.16 3.50 -3.89
CA LEU A 34 -11.48 2.80 -2.79
C LEU A 34 -10.96 3.81 -1.74
N LEU A 35 -10.37 4.92 -2.17
CA LEU A 35 -9.96 6.01 -1.27
C LEU A 35 -11.17 6.66 -0.59
N ALA A 36 -12.27 6.86 -1.33
CA ALA A 36 -13.51 7.36 -0.74
C ALA A 36 -14.01 6.44 0.39
N PHE A 37 -13.99 5.13 0.17
CA PHE A 37 -14.34 4.15 1.20
C PHE A 37 -13.46 4.30 2.44
N GLU A 38 -12.14 4.39 2.30
CA GLU A 38 -11.22 4.51 3.44
C GLU A 38 -11.51 5.74 4.31
N ILE A 39 -11.79 6.87 3.68
CA ILE A 39 -12.11 8.13 4.37
C ILE A 39 -13.47 8.02 5.07
N TYR A 40 -14.50 7.54 4.38
CA TYR A 40 -15.84 7.43 4.93
C TYR A 40 -15.97 6.34 6.00
N CYS A 41 -15.15 5.28 5.92
CA CYS A 41 -15.03 4.27 6.97
C CYS A 41 -14.52 4.91 8.26
N ARG A 42 -13.46 5.72 8.21
CA ARG A 42 -12.91 6.42 9.39
C ARG A 42 -13.86 7.51 9.93
N LYS A 43 -14.68 8.13 9.07
CA LYS A 43 -15.73 9.07 9.47
C LYS A 43 -17.07 8.41 9.85
N ASN A 44 -17.15 7.07 9.87
CA ASN A 44 -18.37 6.31 10.19
C ASN A 44 -19.60 6.70 9.34
N LYS A 45 -19.40 6.97 8.04
CA LYS A 45 -20.47 7.37 7.11
C LYS A 45 -20.97 6.19 6.27
N ILE A 46 -21.82 5.34 6.87
CA ILE A 46 -22.30 4.07 6.30
C ILE A 46 -22.81 4.19 4.85
N LEU A 47 -23.71 5.13 4.57
CA LEU A 47 -24.28 5.30 3.23
C LEU A 47 -23.24 5.70 2.17
N LEU A 48 -22.23 6.47 2.57
CA LEU A 48 -21.14 6.87 1.68
C LEU A 48 -20.14 5.72 1.46
N MET A 49 -19.93 4.86 2.47
CA MET A 49 -19.18 3.61 2.31
C MET A 49 -19.87 2.69 1.30
N LEU A 50 -21.19 2.47 1.45
CA LEU A 50 -21.99 1.68 0.50
C LEU A 50 -21.93 2.25 -0.91
N GLN A 51 -22.10 3.57 -1.06
CA GLN A 51 -21.98 4.24 -2.35
C GLN A 51 -20.61 4.04 -2.99
N SER A 52 -19.54 4.14 -2.20
CA SER A 52 -18.16 3.96 -2.66
C SER A 52 -17.93 2.53 -3.16
N ILE A 53 -18.41 1.53 -2.42
CA ILE A 53 -18.36 0.11 -2.83
C ILE A 53 -19.11 -0.10 -4.15
N ARG A 54 -20.36 0.38 -4.26
CA ARG A 54 -21.16 0.20 -5.49
C ARG A 54 -20.51 0.84 -6.71
N ARG A 55 -19.89 2.01 -6.55
CA ARG A 55 -19.16 2.68 -7.64
C ARG A 55 -17.88 1.93 -8.03
N ALA A 56 -17.13 1.41 -7.06
CA ALA A 56 -15.96 0.58 -7.33
C ALA A 56 -16.35 -0.71 -8.06
N MET A 57 -17.41 -1.40 -7.63
CA MET A 57 -17.94 -2.60 -8.28
C MET A 57 -18.42 -2.33 -9.72
N ALA A 58 -18.96 -1.15 -9.99
CA ALA A 58 -19.38 -0.77 -11.34
C ALA A 58 -18.21 -0.59 -12.31
N ILE A 59 -16.98 -0.42 -11.80
CA ILE A 59 -15.75 -0.34 -12.60
C ILE A 59 -15.13 -1.74 -12.70
N ASP A 60 -14.89 -2.38 -11.56
CA ASP A 60 -14.36 -3.74 -11.49
C ASP A 60 -14.83 -4.44 -10.21
N ALA A 61 -15.83 -5.31 -10.36
CA ALA A 61 -16.39 -6.10 -9.26
C ALA A 61 -15.45 -7.21 -8.78
N THR A 62 -14.46 -7.61 -9.58
CA THR A 62 -13.50 -8.66 -9.23
C THR A 62 -12.26 -8.12 -8.52
N HIS A 63 -12.09 -6.80 -8.46
CA HIS A 63 -10.93 -6.18 -7.85
C HIS A 63 -10.77 -6.56 -6.36
N SER A 64 -9.58 -7.01 -5.96
CA SER A 64 -9.37 -7.57 -4.62
C SER A 64 -9.67 -6.59 -3.48
N SER A 65 -9.33 -5.31 -3.64
CA SER A 65 -9.63 -4.29 -2.62
C SER A 65 -11.12 -4.00 -2.48
N VAL A 66 -11.96 -4.31 -3.46
CA VAL A 66 -13.43 -4.17 -3.34
C VAL A 66 -13.96 -5.19 -2.34
N HIS A 67 -13.50 -6.44 -2.42
CA HIS A 67 -13.81 -7.47 -1.42
C HIS A 67 -13.43 -7.02 -0.01
N ALA A 68 -12.24 -6.44 0.17
CA ALA A 68 -11.81 -5.90 1.45
C ALA A 68 -12.67 -4.74 1.96
N CYS A 69 -13.22 -3.90 1.09
CA CYS A 69 -14.16 -2.86 1.48
C CYS A 69 -15.50 -3.47 1.93
N ILE A 70 -16.00 -4.47 1.22
CA ILE A 70 -17.23 -5.19 1.57
C ILE A 70 -17.08 -5.88 2.94
N ALA A 71 -16.01 -6.64 3.13
CA ALA A 71 -15.74 -7.35 4.38
C ALA A 71 -15.63 -6.39 5.57
N ARG A 72 -14.88 -5.28 5.42
CA ARG A 72 -14.75 -4.28 6.49
C ARG A 72 -16.06 -3.55 6.80
N LEU A 73 -16.87 -3.21 5.79
CA LEU A 73 -18.19 -2.66 6.03
C LEU A 73 -19.06 -3.64 6.81
N ALA A 74 -19.12 -4.91 6.37
CA ALA A 74 -19.93 -5.93 7.02
C ALA A 74 -19.51 -6.18 8.48
N GLN A 75 -18.21 -6.15 8.78
CA GLN A 75 -17.71 -6.25 10.16
C GLN A 75 -18.01 -5.02 11.01
N ALA A 76 -17.93 -3.82 10.42
CA ALA A 76 -18.16 -2.57 11.14
C ALA A 76 -19.65 -2.33 11.40
N LEU A 77 -20.54 -2.83 10.53
CA LEU A 77 -21.95 -2.49 10.52
C LEU A 77 -22.65 -2.72 11.87
N PRO A 78 -22.52 -3.89 12.54
CA PRO A 78 -23.17 -4.11 13.83
C PRO A 78 -22.78 -3.07 14.88
N LYS A 79 -21.50 -2.66 14.89
CA LYS A 79 -21.00 -1.64 15.83
C LYS A 79 -21.50 -0.25 15.48
N LEU A 80 -21.53 0.09 14.18
CA LEU A 80 -21.97 1.40 13.72
C LEU A 80 -23.47 1.64 13.90
N THR A 81 -24.27 0.58 13.93
CA THR A 81 -25.73 0.66 14.09
C THR A 81 -26.22 0.41 15.52
N ALA A 82 -25.39 -0.16 16.40
CA ALA A 82 -25.80 -0.54 17.76
C ALA A 82 -26.33 0.64 18.59
N ASP A 83 -25.62 1.78 18.53
CA ASP A 83 -25.90 2.96 19.35
C ASP A 83 -26.51 4.13 18.56
N GLN A 84 -26.82 3.93 17.28
CA GLN A 84 -27.40 4.97 16.44
C GLN A 84 -28.92 4.82 16.33
N GLU A 85 -29.64 5.87 16.75
CA GLU A 85 -31.04 6.08 16.36
C GLU A 85 -31.11 6.42 14.86
N LEU A 86 -30.96 5.39 14.03
CA LEU A 86 -31.13 5.50 12.60
C LEU A 86 -32.62 5.58 12.25
N ASN A 87 -32.96 6.48 11.34
CA ASN A 87 -34.28 6.51 10.73
C ASN A 87 -34.60 5.15 10.07
N GLU A 88 -35.83 4.68 10.20
CA GLU A 88 -36.29 3.39 9.67
C GLU A 88 -36.00 3.23 8.16
N SER A 89 -36.17 4.30 7.37
CA SER A 89 -35.88 4.27 5.94
C SER A 89 -34.39 4.05 5.66
N ILE A 90 -33.51 4.59 6.51
CA ILE A 90 -32.05 4.40 6.38
C ILE A 90 -31.69 2.95 6.72
N LYS A 91 -32.30 2.37 7.78
CA LYS A 91 -32.10 0.96 8.15
C LYS A 91 -32.49 0.03 7.00
N ILE A 92 -33.68 0.22 6.41
CA ILE A 92 -34.15 -0.57 5.26
C ILE A 92 -33.16 -0.50 4.09
N VAL A 93 -32.63 0.69 3.78
CA VAL A 93 -31.65 0.86 2.70
C VAL A 93 -30.34 0.15 3.01
N ILE A 94 -29.83 0.27 4.24
CA ILE A 94 -28.60 -0.38 4.70
C ILE A 94 -28.76 -1.90 4.63
N ASP A 95 -29.86 -2.45 5.16
CA ASP A 95 -30.11 -3.89 5.21
C ASP A 95 -30.23 -4.46 3.81
N LYS A 96 -30.99 -3.80 2.93
CA LYS A 96 -31.13 -4.21 1.53
C LYS A 96 -29.78 -4.18 0.81
N ALA A 97 -29.04 -3.08 0.92
CA ALA A 97 -27.77 -2.93 0.22
C ALA A 97 -26.72 -3.91 0.74
N THR A 98 -26.69 -4.17 2.05
CA THR A 98 -25.76 -5.14 2.65
C THR A 98 -26.11 -6.56 2.21
N LYS A 99 -27.41 -6.92 2.20
CA LYS A 99 -27.88 -8.21 1.69
C LYS A 99 -27.56 -8.41 0.21
N GLU A 100 -27.61 -7.35 -0.61
CA GLU A 100 -27.16 -7.41 -2.01
C GLU A 100 -25.66 -7.71 -2.13
N LEU A 101 -24.84 -7.25 -1.18
CA LEU A 101 -23.38 -7.42 -1.21
C LEU A 101 -22.91 -8.79 -0.68
N ILE A 102 -23.45 -9.24 0.45
CA ILE A 102 -22.95 -10.45 1.15
C ILE A 102 -23.97 -11.59 1.22
N GLY A 103 -25.21 -11.36 0.76
CA GLY A 103 -26.29 -12.34 0.85
C GLY A 103 -26.62 -12.68 2.30
N THR A 104 -26.57 -13.97 2.63
CA THR A 104 -26.75 -14.50 3.99
C THR A 104 -25.44 -15.00 4.60
N LYS A 105 -24.30 -14.71 3.96
CA LYS A 105 -22.99 -15.23 4.36
C LYS A 105 -22.45 -14.43 5.53
N SER A 106 -21.76 -15.11 6.44
CA SER A 106 -20.87 -14.43 7.38
C SER A 106 -19.67 -13.84 6.64
N VAL A 107 -18.98 -12.89 7.25
CA VAL A 107 -17.74 -12.33 6.66
C VAL A 107 -16.67 -13.41 6.51
N GLN A 108 -16.64 -14.38 7.43
CA GLN A 108 -15.76 -15.55 7.35
C GLN A 108 -16.05 -16.37 6.10
N GLN A 109 -17.31 -16.77 5.88
CA GLN A 109 -17.74 -17.54 4.71
C GLN A 109 -17.46 -16.79 3.40
N LEU A 110 -17.76 -15.49 3.38
CA LEU A 110 -17.48 -14.63 2.23
C LEU A 110 -15.98 -14.64 1.90
N ASN A 111 -15.12 -14.58 2.93
CA ASN A 111 -13.67 -14.56 2.74
C ASN A 111 -13.10 -15.92 2.32
N GLU A 112 -13.61 -17.01 2.88
CA GLU A 112 -13.22 -18.38 2.50
C GLU A 112 -13.53 -18.65 1.03
N GLU A 113 -14.73 -18.26 0.56
CA GLU A 113 -15.09 -18.39 -0.85
C GLU A 113 -14.23 -17.50 -1.76
N PHE A 114 -13.91 -16.28 -1.32
CA PHE A 114 -13.07 -15.35 -2.09
C PHE A 114 -11.65 -15.88 -2.30
N VAL A 115 -11.05 -16.46 -1.26
CA VAL A 115 -9.71 -17.06 -1.33
C VAL A 115 -9.72 -18.35 -2.17
N ALA A 116 -10.82 -19.11 -2.15
CA ALA A 116 -10.95 -20.37 -2.88
C ALA A 116 -11.21 -20.22 -4.40
N GLN A 117 -11.28 -18.99 -4.92
CA GLN A 117 -11.53 -18.74 -6.34
C GLN A 117 -10.39 -19.30 -7.20
N LYS A 118 -10.76 -19.96 -8.31
CA LYS A 118 -9.82 -20.64 -9.22
C LYS A 118 -8.75 -19.70 -9.80
N ASP A 119 -9.13 -18.46 -10.08
CA ASP A 119 -8.29 -17.46 -10.73
C ASP A 119 -7.77 -16.39 -9.73
N ALA A 120 -7.74 -16.72 -8.44
CA ALA A 120 -7.25 -15.81 -7.40
C ALA A 120 -5.81 -15.38 -7.68
N SER A 121 -5.62 -14.10 -7.97
CA SER A 121 -4.28 -13.50 -8.05
C SER A 121 -3.67 -13.36 -6.66
N ILE A 122 -2.37 -13.12 -6.59
CA ILE A 122 -1.67 -12.84 -5.33
C ILE A 122 -2.32 -11.70 -4.54
N MET A 123 -2.89 -10.70 -5.22
CA MET A 123 -3.60 -9.59 -4.57
C MET A 123 -4.96 -9.99 -4.00
N HIS A 124 -5.61 -11.01 -4.55
CA HIS A 124 -6.81 -11.61 -3.93
C HIS A 124 -6.42 -12.36 -2.67
N LEU A 125 -5.37 -13.19 -2.75
CA LEU A 125 -4.86 -13.93 -1.59
C LEU A 125 -4.40 -13.00 -0.48
N TYR A 126 -3.76 -11.87 -0.82
CA TYR A 126 -3.35 -10.85 0.15
C TYR A 126 -4.52 -10.24 0.91
N GLU A 127 -5.54 -9.75 0.20
CA GLU A 127 -6.71 -9.17 0.86
C GLU A 127 -7.46 -10.23 1.69
N GLY A 128 -7.56 -11.45 1.17
CA GLY A 128 -8.18 -12.58 1.87
C GLY A 128 -7.41 -13.01 3.11
N ALA A 129 -6.08 -13.07 3.05
CA ALA A 129 -5.22 -13.34 4.20
C ALA A 129 -5.39 -12.27 5.28
N ARG A 130 -5.41 -10.98 4.88
CA ARG A 130 -5.57 -9.88 5.83
C ARG A 130 -6.90 -9.98 6.58
N ILE A 131 -8.00 -10.16 5.85
CA ILE A 131 -9.33 -10.34 6.44
C ILE A 131 -9.38 -11.59 7.33
N MET A 132 -8.72 -12.68 6.93
CA MET A 132 -8.66 -13.92 7.71
C MET A 132 -8.02 -13.67 9.09
N TYR A 133 -6.88 -12.98 9.12
CA TYR A 133 -6.20 -12.65 10.36
C TYR A 133 -6.96 -11.62 11.21
N GLU A 134 -7.57 -10.60 10.58
CA GLU A 134 -8.41 -9.61 11.25
C GLU A 134 -9.61 -10.25 11.96
N LEU A 135 -10.25 -11.26 11.33
CA LEU A 135 -11.39 -11.97 11.90
C LEU A 135 -10.98 -13.01 12.95
N GLU A 136 -9.87 -13.70 12.73
CA GLU A 136 -9.43 -14.81 13.56
C GLU A 136 -7.90 -14.79 13.71
N PRO A 137 -7.37 -14.12 14.75
CA PRO A 137 -5.92 -13.99 14.96
C PRO A 137 -5.19 -15.33 15.10
N SER A 138 -5.88 -16.40 15.51
CA SER A 138 -5.32 -17.76 15.60
C SER A 138 -5.00 -18.37 14.23
N LYS A 139 -5.57 -17.86 13.13
CA LYS A 139 -5.26 -18.28 11.75
C LYS A 139 -4.09 -17.54 11.12
N ARG A 140 -3.30 -16.80 11.91
CA ARG A 140 -2.12 -16.04 11.45
C ARG A 140 -1.22 -16.84 10.49
N ASP A 141 -0.77 -18.01 10.91
CA ASP A 141 0.20 -18.79 10.13
C ASP A 141 -0.40 -19.25 8.79
N THR A 142 -1.68 -19.61 8.79
CA THR A 142 -2.43 -19.94 7.56
C THR A 142 -2.52 -18.74 6.62
N ALA A 143 -2.81 -17.55 7.15
CA ALA A 143 -2.90 -16.31 6.37
C ALA A 143 -1.54 -15.93 5.75
N ILE A 144 -0.45 -16.01 6.51
CA ILE A 144 0.90 -15.72 6.02
C ILE A 144 1.34 -16.76 4.98
N ASN A 145 1.05 -18.05 5.22
CA ASN A 145 1.38 -19.10 4.27
C ASN A 145 0.64 -18.91 2.94
N LEU A 146 -0.61 -18.42 2.97
CA LEU A 146 -1.40 -18.16 1.76
C LEU A 146 -0.70 -17.20 0.78
N ILE A 147 0.00 -16.18 1.29
CA ILE A 147 0.70 -15.18 0.47
C ILE A 147 2.17 -15.52 0.21
N THR A 148 2.84 -16.21 1.13
CA THR A 148 4.28 -16.51 1.03
C THR A 148 4.59 -17.82 0.28
N SER A 149 3.60 -18.69 0.11
CA SER A 149 3.69 -19.92 -0.70
C SER A 149 3.34 -19.71 -2.18
N TYR A 150 2.79 -18.56 -2.54
CA TYR A 150 2.43 -18.26 -3.92
C TYR A 150 3.65 -18.23 -4.84
N ASP A 151 3.46 -18.67 -6.08
CA ASP A 151 4.53 -18.71 -7.08
C ASP A 151 4.99 -17.30 -7.46
N LEU A 152 6.15 -16.90 -6.92
CA LEU A 152 6.77 -15.59 -7.16
C LEU A 152 7.10 -15.31 -8.64
N ASN A 153 7.13 -16.33 -9.51
CA ASN A 153 7.32 -16.09 -10.94
C ASN A 153 6.13 -15.38 -11.58
N LYS A 154 4.93 -15.53 -10.98
CA LYS A 154 3.68 -14.91 -11.42
C LYS A 154 3.40 -13.57 -10.75
N VAL A 155 4.27 -13.13 -9.82
CA VAL A 155 4.09 -11.92 -9.01
C VAL A 155 4.88 -10.77 -9.63
N LYS A 156 4.27 -9.59 -9.70
CA LYS A 156 4.94 -8.35 -10.11
C LYS A 156 5.72 -7.73 -8.96
N LEU A 157 6.67 -6.87 -9.28
CA LEU A 157 7.49 -6.20 -8.26
C LEU A 157 6.63 -5.37 -7.28
N GLU A 158 5.59 -4.68 -7.76
CA GLU A 158 4.73 -3.89 -6.88
C GLU A 158 3.95 -4.76 -5.89
N GLU A 159 3.47 -5.92 -6.34
CA GLU A 159 2.73 -6.88 -5.50
C GLU A 159 3.63 -7.53 -4.46
N ALA A 160 4.84 -7.93 -4.86
CA ALA A 160 5.84 -8.47 -3.93
C ALA A 160 6.29 -7.42 -2.90
N THR A 161 6.45 -6.17 -3.32
CA THR A 161 6.76 -5.04 -2.43
C THR A 161 5.65 -4.87 -1.40
N LYS A 162 4.38 -4.88 -1.83
CA LYS A 162 3.25 -4.74 -0.93
C LYS A 162 3.15 -5.86 0.10
N ILE A 163 3.42 -7.11 -0.29
CA ILE A 163 3.46 -8.24 0.67
C ILE A 163 4.60 -8.07 1.65
N TYR A 164 5.80 -7.74 1.17
CA TYR A 164 6.96 -7.51 2.03
C TYR A 164 6.70 -6.40 3.05
N GLU A 165 6.14 -5.27 2.61
CA GLU A 165 5.77 -4.17 3.50
C GLU A 165 4.71 -4.59 4.51
N ALA A 166 3.71 -5.38 4.12
CA ALA A 166 2.70 -5.87 5.06
C ALA A 166 3.30 -6.79 6.14
N LEU A 167 4.24 -7.66 5.78
CA LEU A 167 4.96 -8.51 6.73
C LEU A 167 5.86 -7.67 7.65
N ARG A 168 6.49 -6.62 7.13
CA ARG A 168 7.37 -5.70 7.90
C ARG A 168 6.59 -4.80 8.85
N ASP A 169 5.46 -4.26 8.40
CA ASP A 169 4.70 -3.22 9.11
C ASP A 169 3.72 -3.82 10.13
N GLY A 170 3.79 -5.13 10.37
CA GLY A 170 3.01 -5.81 11.41
C GLY A 170 1.55 -6.07 11.06
N VAL A 171 1.17 -6.06 9.78
CA VAL A 171 -0.21 -6.32 9.33
C VAL A 171 -0.71 -7.70 9.80
N PHE A 172 0.21 -8.66 9.93
CA PHE A 172 -0.06 -10.03 10.38
C PHE A 172 0.55 -10.32 11.77
N GLY A 173 0.84 -9.27 12.56
CA GLY A 173 1.61 -9.37 13.80
C GLY A 173 3.12 -9.49 13.55
N ASP A 174 3.86 -9.98 14.55
CA ASP A 174 5.31 -10.28 14.41
C ASP A 174 5.51 -11.29 13.29
N CYS A 175 6.36 -11.01 12.30
CA CYS A 175 6.60 -11.86 11.13
C CYS A 175 8.09 -11.92 10.76
N ASP A 176 9.00 -11.71 11.71
CA ASP A 176 10.44 -11.55 11.39
C ASP A 176 11.04 -12.74 10.61
N ALA A 177 10.64 -13.96 10.97
CA ALA A 177 11.09 -15.18 10.30
C ALA A 177 10.53 -15.28 8.87
N GLU A 178 9.22 -15.09 8.70
CA GLU A 178 8.55 -15.17 7.41
C GLU A 178 8.97 -14.02 6.48
N LEU A 179 9.18 -12.83 7.03
CA LEU A 179 9.72 -11.65 6.34
C LEU A 179 11.11 -11.94 5.79
N SER A 180 12.01 -12.51 6.60
CA SER A 180 13.37 -12.86 6.20
C SER A 180 13.37 -13.88 5.05
N LEU A 181 12.55 -14.93 5.16
CA LEU A 181 12.39 -15.94 4.12
C LEU A 181 11.79 -15.36 2.83
N TYR A 182 10.72 -14.57 2.95
CA TYR A 182 10.06 -13.95 1.80
C TYR A 182 10.99 -12.97 1.08
N ARG A 183 11.77 -12.18 1.82
CA ARG A 183 12.79 -11.28 1.29
C ARG A 183 13.84 -12.04 0.49
N ALA A 184 14.39 -13.13 1.03
CA ALA A 184 15.40 -13.94 0.35
C ALA A 184 14.87 -14.48 -0.99
N LYS A 185 13.63 -14.99 -1.02
CA LYS A 185 12.98 -15.42 -2.27
C LYS A 185 12.78 -14.25 -3.24
N CYS A 186 12.34 -13.09 -2.76
CA CYS A 186 12.16 -11.89 -3.58
C CYS A 186 13.48 -11.37 -4.15
N GLN A 187 14.59 -11.44 -3.40
CA GLN A 187 15.92 -11.05 -3.88
C GLN A 187 16.39 -11.92 -5.04
N GLN A 188 16.12 -13.23 -5.00
CA GLN A 188 16.44 -14.15 -6.09
C GLN A 188 15.66 -13.80 -7.37
N ARG A 189 14.38 -13.44 -7.23
CA ARG A 189 13.49 -13.10 -8.35
C ARG A 189 13.74 -11.69 -8.91
N PHE A 190 13.94 -10.71 -8.03
CA PHE A 190 14.04 -9.28 -8.32
C PHE A 190 15.44 -8.75 -7.96
N LYS A 191 16.47 -9.25 -8.65
CA LYS A 191 17.90 -9.02 -8.34
C LYS A 191 18.32 -7.54 -8.20
N TYR A 192 17.61 -6.64 -8.87
CA TYR A 192 17.90 -5.21 -8.86
C TYR A 192 17.08 -4.41 -7.83
N ALA A 193 16.05 -5.00 -7.22
CA ALA A 193 15.21 -4.32 -6.25
C ALA A 193 15.99 -4.13 -4.93
N ARG A 194 16.38 -2.89 -4.64
CA ARG A 194 17.15 -2.53 -3.43
C ARG A 194 16.43 -2.93 -2.14
N LEU A 195 15.09 -2.88 -2.14
CA LEU A 195 14.26 -3.25 -1.01
C LEU A 195 14.54 -4.68 -0.49
N PHE A 196 14.85 -5.61 -1.39
CA PHE A 196 15.10 -7.01 -1.04
C PHE A 196 16.58 -7.37 -0.89
N LYS A 197 17.51 -6.45 -1.21
CA LYS A 197 18.94 -6.73 -1.08
C LYS A 197 19.33 -6.79 0.38
N ASP A 198 20.08 -7.82 0.76
CA ASP A 198 20.89 -7.77 1.97
C ASP A 198 21.88 -6.60 1.86
N ILE A 199 21.79 -5.64 2.78
CA ILE A 199 22.90 -4.74 3.06
C ILE A 199 23.90 -5.59 3.84
N VAL A 200 24.53 -6.55 3.17
CA VAL A 200 25.81 -7.04 3.65
C VAL A 200 26.76 -5.93 3.26
N ASP A 201 27.31 -5.22 4.25
CA ASP A 201 28.41 -4.30 4.04
C ASP A 201 29.54 -5.05 3.32
N ALA A 202 29.52 -5.01 1.99
CA ALA A 202 30.68 -5.35 1.20
C ALA A 202 31.68 -4.22 1.45
N PRO A 203 32.88 -4.49 1.99
CA PRO A 203 33.87 -3.45 2.19
C PRO A 203 34.15 -2.80 0.83
N ASN A 204 33.94 -1.49 0.80
CA ASN A 204 34.22 -0.55 -0.29
C ASN A 204 35.34 -1.04 -1.24
N ALA A 205 34.97 -1.56 -2.41
CA ALA A 205 35.80 -1.45 -3.59
C ALA A 205 35.49 -0.10 -4.25
N VAL A 206 35.97 0.97 -3.62
CA VAL A 206 36.08 2.28 -4.28
C VAL A 206 37.24 2.16 -5.26
N SER A 207 36.94 1.92 -6.52
CA SER A 207 37.84 2.29 -7.62
C SER A 207 37.57 3.76 -7.92
N THR A 208 38.28 4.66 -7.23
CA THR A 208 38.46 6.04 -7.66
C THR A 208 39.34 6.04 -8.91
N GLU A 209 38.73 6.10 -10.09
CA GLU A 209 39.42 6.68 -11.24
C GLU A 209 39.24 8.19 -11.15
N ASP A 210 40.19 8.84 -10.47
CA ASP A 210 40.32 10.29 -10.42
C ASP A 210 40.76 10.81 -11.80
N ASN A 211 39.80 11.23 -12.62
CA ASN A 211 40.05 12.13 -13.74
C ASN A 211 39.69 13.56 -13.30
N HIS A 212 40.61 14.22 -12.58
CA HIS A 212 40.58 15.66 -12.42
C HIS A 212 41.92 16.26 -12.86
N VAL A 213 41.86 17.10 -13.90
CA VAL A 213 42.98 17.90 -14.39
C VAL A 213 42.97 19.21 -13.60
N ASP A 214 43.90 19.35 -12.65
CA ASP A 214 44.06 20.59 -11.90
C ASP A 214 44.87 21.64 -12.68
N GLU A 215 44.22 22.76 -12.99
CA GLU A 215 44.80 23.93 -13.62
C GLU A 215 45.07 25.03 -12.56
N LYS A 216 46.33 25.51 -12.52
CA LYS A 216 46.88 26.72 -11.87
C LYS A 216 47.11 26.64 -10.33
N THR A 217 48.27 27.07 -9.80
CA THR A 217 48.80 28.45 -9.92
C THR A 217 50.29 28.55 -9.50
N LYS A 218 51.05 29.42 -10.22
CA LYS A 218 52.39 30.01 -9.94
C LYS A 218 52.49 30.70 -8.55
N PRO A 219 53.67 31.02 -7.96
CA PRO A 219 54.78 31.87 -8.50
C PRO A 219 56.19 31.35 -8.09
N ASN A 220 57.38 31.91 -8.36
CA ASN A 220 57.86 33.27 -8.60
C ASN A 220 59.35 33.17 -9.07
N ALA A 221 59.86 34.09 -9.90
CA ALA A 221 61.20 34.70 -9.81
C ALA A 221 61.57 35.40 -11.12
N ILE A 222 61.60 36.73 -11.04
CA ILE A 222 62.17 37.66 -12.01
C ILE A 222 63.67 37.78 -11.69
N SER A 223 64.53 37.61 -12.69
CA SER A 223 65.81 38.32 -12.76
C SER A 223 66.10 38.58 -14.24
N ALA A 224 66.02 39.86 -14.62
CA ALA A 224 66.48 40.36 -15.89
C ALA A 224 67.82 41.05 -15.64
N ASP A 225 68.90 40.47 -16.17
CA ASP A 225 70.15 41.19 -16.40
C ASP A 225 70.08 41.78 -17.82
N VAL A 226 70.20 43.11 -17.91
CA VAL A 226 70.38 43.87 -19.14
C VAL A 226 71.65 44.70 -18.99
N LYS A 227 72.47 44.66 -20.06
CA LYS A 227 73.69 45.43 -20.42
C LYS A 227 74.91 44.52 -20.48
N THR A 228 75.71 44.48 -21.56
CA THR A 228 76.06 45.53 -22.52
C THR A 228 76.86 44.97 -23.72
N ALA A 229 76.77 45.70 -24.84
CA ALA A 229 77.83 46.05 -25.80
C ALA A 229 78.34 45.03 -26.86
N ASP A 230 78.14 45.46 -28.11
CA ASP A 230 79.15 45.65 -29.17
C ASP A 230 80.07 44.47 -29.57
N LEU A 231 79.73 43.82 -30.69
CA LEU A 231 80.46 43.81 -31.99
C LEU A 231 79.90 42.72 -32.91
#